data_AF-A0A1R0G072-F1
#
_entry.id   AF-A0A1R0G072-F1
#
_cell.length_a   1.000
_cell.length_b   1.000
_cell.length_c   1.000
_cell.angle_alpha   90.00
_cell.angle_beta   90.00
_cell.angle_gamma   90.00
#
_symmetry.space_group_name_H-M   'P 1'
#
loop_
_entity.id
_entity.type
_entity.pdbx_description
1 polymer ?
#
loop_
_entity_poly.entity_id
_entity_poly.type
_entity_poly.pdbx_seq_one_letter_code
_entity_poly.pdbx_strand_id
1 'polypeptide(L)'
;MSKKTVAVTTLFISVLLTGCGSIDARTAGEDSDTYYVGMRHDIDKLKNPGAYDYNYFDLALLFVDVPLSFVADTVYAPFDYYHGPYKKVD
;
A
#
# COMPACT_ATOMS: atom_id res chain seq x y z
N MET A 1 1.59 -1.79 35.66
CA MET A 1 1.68 -0.78 34.58
C MET A 1 0.74 0.39 34.90
N SER A 2 1.12 1.63 34.59
CA SER A 2 0.23 2.79 34.76
C SER A 2 -0.94 2.71 33.77
N LYS A 3 -2.14 3.14 34.19
CA LYS A 3 -3.33 3.20 33.31
C LYS A 3 -3.05 3.95 32.00
N LYS A 4 -2.17 4.97 32.06
CA LYS A 4 -1.72 5.74 30.89
C LYS A 4 -0.90 4.89 29.93
N THR A 5 0.03 4.09 30.44
CA THR A 5 0.86 3.18 29.63
C THR A 5 -0.02 2.13 28.96
N VAL A 6 -0.97 1.55 29.68
CA VAL A 6 -1.92 0.58 29.10
C VAL A 6 -2.75 1.22 27.99
N ALA A 7 -3.29 2.44 28.21
CA ALA A 7 -4.06 3.14 27.18
C ALA A 7 -3.24 3.44 25.90
N VAL A 8 -1.99 3.92 26.06
CA VAL A 8 -1.10 4.21 24.92
C VAL A 8 -0.74 2.93 24.17
N THR A 9 -0.38 1.86 24.88
CA THR A 9 -0.02 0.58 24.25
C THR A 9 -1.22 -0.04 23.52
N THR A 10 -2.42 -0.01 24.11
CA THR A 10 -3.64 -0.51 23.46
C THR A 10 -3.99 0.28 22.21
N LEU A 11 -3.89 1.61 22.25
CA LEU A 11 -4.16 2.46 21.08
C LEU A 11 -3.16 2.19 19.95
N PHE A 12 -1.87 2.08 20.27
CA PHE A 12 -0.84 1.78 19.29
C PHE A 12 -1.06 0.41 18.62
N ILE A 13 -1.38 -0.62 19.41
CA ILE A 13 -1.69 -1.96 18.89
C ILE A 13 -2.93 -1.93 17.98
N SER A 14 -3.99 -1.20 18.37
CA SER A 14 -5.19 -1.08 17.54
C SER A 14 -4.93 -0.43 16.19
N VAL A 15 -4.09 0.62 16.13
CA VAL A 15 -3.72 1.30 14.87
C VAL A 15 -2.91 0.36 13.98
N LEU A 16 -1.99 -0.41 14.54
CA LEU A 16 -1.20 -1.39 13.78
C LEU A 16 -2.08 -2.51 13.20
N LEU A 17 -3.07 -2.99 13.94
CA LEU A 17 -3.98 -4.05 13.49
C LEU A 17 -4.97 -3.58 12.39
N THR A 18 -5.35 -2.30 12.37
CA THR A 18 -6.23 -1.76 11.30
C THR A 18 -5.54 -1.68 9.94
N GLY A 19 -4.20 -1.68 9.88
CA GLY A 19 -3.45 -1.56 8.63
C GLY A 19 -3.45 -2.82 7.76
N CYS A 20 -3.64 -4.01 8.33
CA CYS A 20 -3.49 -5.27 7.58
C CYS A 20 -4.50 -5.41 6.44
N GLY A 21 -5.75 -4.97 6.65
CA GLY A 21 -6.78 -5.02 5.61
C GLY A 21 -6.47 -4.13 4.40
N SER A 22 -5.82 -2.98 4.61
CA SER A 22 -5.40 -2.09 3.51
C SER A 22 -4.21 -2.64 2.74
N ILE A 23 -3.30 -3.35 3.39
CA ILE A 23 -2.18 -4.02 2.72
C ILE A 23 -2.72 -5.18 1.88
N ASP A 24 -3.50 -6.10 2.48
CA ASP A 24 -4.05 -7.25 1.76
C ASP A 24 -4.92 -6.83 0.56
N ALA A 25 -5.75 -5.79 0.68
CA ALA A 25 -6.55 -5.31 -0.45
C ALA A 25 -5.71 -4.78 -1.63
N ARG A 26 -4.44 -4.43 -1.39
CA ARG A 26 -3.51 -3.88 -2.38
C ARG A 26 -2.45 -4.88 -2.84
N THR A 27 -2.26 -5.98 -2.09
CA THR A 27 -1.23 -6.99 -2.36
C THR A 27 -1.80 -8.38 -2.65
N ALA A 28 -3.02 -8.69 -2.24
CA ALA A 28 -3.68 -9.97 -2.51
C ALA A 28 -4.40 -9.92 -3.87
N GLY A 29 -3.98 -10.78 -4.81
CA GLY A 29 -4.55 -10.86 -6.15
C GLY A 29 -3.72 -11.74 -7.09
N GLU A 30 -4.21 -11.93 -8.32
CA GLU A 30 -3.52 -12.68 -9.38
C GLU A 30 -2.12 -12.14 -9.68
N ASP A 31 -1.90 -10.83 -9.52
CA ASP A 31 -0.62 -10.17 -9.79
C ASP A 31 0.30 -10.07 -8.56
N SER A 32 0.01 -10.77 -7.46
CA SER A 32 0.79 -10.72 -6.21
C SER A 32 2.29 -11.01 -6.36
N ASP A 33 2.69 -11.74 -7.40
CA ASP A 33 4.09 -12.05 -7.75
C ASP A 33 4.76 -11.00 -8.65
N THR A 34 4.16 -9.82 -8.83
CA THR A 34 4.68 -8.75 -9.70
C THR A 34 5.17 -7.55 -8.90
N TYR A 35 6.09 -6.78 -9.48
CA TYR A 35 6.67 -5.60 -8.80
C TYR A 35 5.63 -4.50 -8.53
N TYR A 36 5.55 -4.00 -7.30
CA TYR A 36 4.73 -2.81 -6.98
C TYR A 36 3.22 -2.95 -7.28
N VAL A 37 2.62 -4.08 -6.92
CA VAL A 37 1.17 -4.37 -7.08
C VAL A 37 0.26 -3.25 -6.60
N GLY A 38 0.53 -2.70 -5.42
CA GLY A 38 -0.29 -1.63 -4.85
C GLY A 38 -0.22 -0.33 -5.65
N MET A 39 0.94 -0.02 -6.24
CA MET A 39 1.12 1.15 -7.11
C MET A 39 0.41 0.96 -8.46
N ARG A 40 0.46 -0.25 -9.03
CA ARG A 40 -0.28 -0.59 -10.26
C ARG A 40 -1.79 -0.44 -10.07
N HIS A 41 -2.31 -0.90 -8.94
CA HIS A 41 -3.72 -0.77 -8.61
C HIS A 41 -4.16 0.70 -8.48
N ASP A 42 -3.33 1.55 -7.87
CA ASP A 42 -3.58 2.99 -7.77
C ASP A 42 -3.50 3.70 -9.13
N ILE A 43 -2.56 3.31 -10.00
CA ILE A 43 -2.47 3.83 -11.36
C ILE A 43 -3.68 3.40 -12.19
N ASP A 44 -4.14 2.17 -12.06
CA ASP A 44 -5.32 1.68 -12.79
C ASP A 44 -6.59 2.45 -12.39
N LYS A 45 -6.75 2.69 -11.09
CA LYS A 45 -7.77 3.60 -10.55
C LYS A 45 -7.68 4.97 -11.22
N LEU A 46 -6.51 5.61 -11.21
CA LEU A 46 -6.31 6.93 -11.82
C LEU A 46 -6.61 6.97 -13.33
N LYS A 47 -6.27 5.90 -14.07
CA LYS A 47 -6.51 5.81 -15.52
C LYS A 47 -7.98 5.62 -15.87
N ASN A 48 -8.72 4.92 -15.00
CA ASN A 48 -10.12 4.55 -15.23
C ASN A 48 -11.04 5.14 -14.16
N PRO A 49 -11.13 6.48 -14.03
CA PRO A 49 -11.88 7.10 -12.95
C PRO A 49 -13.39 6.80 -12.99
N GLY A 50 -13.94 6.43 -14.14
CA GLY A 50 -15.35 6.04 -14.29
C GLY A 50 -15.64 4.57 -13.99
N ALA A 51 -14.61 3.74 -13.77
CA ALA A 51 -14.76 2.32 -13.46
C ALA A 51 -14.79 2.03 -11.94
N TYR A 52 -14.43 3.02 -11.12
CA TYR A 52 -14.33 2.90 -9.67
C TYR A 52 -15.15 3.99 -8.98
N ASP A 53 -15.87 3.61 -7.92
CA ASP A 53 -16.60 4.55 -7.07
C ASP A 53 -15.64 5.11 -6.01
N TYR A 54 -15.33 6.40 -6.11
CA TYR A 54 -14.37 7.05 -5.21
C TYR A 54 -15.08 7.70 -4.05
N ASN A 55 -14.74 7.28 -2.83
CA ASN A 55 -15.06 8.06 -1.65
C ASN A 55 -14.00 9.15 -1.41
N TYR A 56 -14.36 10.16 -0.62
CA TYR A 56 -13.44 11.23 -0.23
C TYR A 56 -12.16 10.69 0.43
N PHE A 57 -12.29 9.63 1.24
CA PHE A 57 -11.15 8.97 1.88
C PHE A 57 -10.26 8.22 0.88
N ASP A 58 -10.84 7.61 -0.17
CA ASP A 58 -10.08 6.90 -1.19
C ASP A 58 -9.21 7.85 -2.00
N LEU A 59 -9.75 9.02 -2.34
CA LEU A 59 -9.00 10.07 -3.04
C LEU A 59 -7.88 10.66 -2.17
N ALA A 60 -8.14 10.86 -0.88
CA ALA A 60 -7.13 11.35 0.06
C ALA A 60 -5.97 10.35 0.20
N LEU A 61 -6.27 9.05 0.29
CA LEU A 61 -5.27 7.99 0.30
C LEU A 61 -4.50 7.96 -1.02
N LEU A 62 -5.18 7.95 -2.16
CA LEU A 62 -4.55 7.94 -3.49
C LEU A 62 -3.60 9.13 -3.68
N PHE A 63 -3.99 10.31 -3.21
CA PHE A 63 -3.18 11.53 -3.30
C PHE A 63 -1.89 11.46 -2.48
N VAL A 64 -1.90 10.75 -1.35
CA VAL A 64 -0.75 10.57 -0.47
C VAL A 64 0.10 9.36 -0.89
N ASP A 65 -0.55 8.25 -1.20
CA ASP A 65 0.10 6.97 -1.47
C ASP A 65 0.85 6.97 -2.80
N VAL A 66 0.32 7.62 -3.85
CA VAL A 66 0.96 7.60 -5.18
C VAL A 66 2.34 8.31 -5.18
N PRO A 67 2.49 9.54 -4.66
CA PRO A 67 3.82 10.18 -4.59
C PRO A 67 4.79 9.44 -3.66
N LEU A 68 4.32 8.94 -2.52
CA LEU A 68 5.17 8.21 -1.58
C LEU A 68 5.62 6.87 -2.16
N SER A 69 4.74 6.16 -2.87
CA SER A 69 5.08 4.93 -3.59
C SER A 69 6.10 5.22 -4.68
N PHE A 70 5.94 6.28 -5.47
CA PHE A 70 6.96 6.67 -6.48
C PHE A 70 8.35 6.90 -5.86
N VAL A 71 8.41 7.57 -4.71
CA VAL A 71 9.69 7.78 -4.00
C VAL A 71 10.24 6.45 -3.49
N ALA A 72 9.40 5.61 -2.87
CA ALA A 72 9.81 4.30 -2.40
C ALA A 72 10.33 3.43 -3.55
N ASP A 73 9.59 3.33 -4.66
CA ASP A 73 9.96 2.58 -5.86
C ASP A 73 11.31 3.07 -6.41
N THR A 74 11.55 4.39 -6.42
CA THR A 74 12.84 4.93 -6.87
C THR A 74 13.99 4.50 -5.94
N VAL A 75 13.77 4.48 -4.64
CA VAL A 75 14.78 4.11 -3.64
C VAL A 75 15.01 2.59 -3.62
N TYR A 76 13.96 1.79 -3.77
CA TYR A 76 14.01 0.33 -3.70
C TYR A 76 14.31 -0.34 -5.05
N ALA A 77 14.11 0.34 -6.18
CA ALA A 77 14.44 -0.16 -7.51
C ALA A 77 15.81 -0.84 -7.64
N PRO A 78 16.94 -0.27 -7.16
CA PRO A 78 18.23 -0.94 -7.23
C PRO A 78 18.29 -2.21 -6.37
N PHE A 79 17.66 -2.20 -5.19
CA PHE A 79 17.63 -3.37 -4.31
C PHE A 79 16.81 -4.50 -4.92
N ASP A 80 15.63 -4.16 -5.44
CA ASP A 80 14.70 -5.06 -6.10
C ASP A 80 15.29 -5.66 -7.38
N TYR A 81 16.12 -4.92 -8.12
CA TYR A 81 16.82 -5.43 -9.30
C TYR A 81 17.76 -6.60 -8.98
N TYR A 82 18.44 -6.57 -7.83
CA TYR A 82 19.43 -7.59 -7.44
C TYR A 82 18.83 -8.75 -6.62
N HIS A 83 17.73 -8.52 -5.91
CA HIS A 83 17.18 -9.49 -4.94
C HIS A 83 15.71 -9.85 -5.18
N GLY A 84 15.05 -9.29 -6.19
CA GLY A 84 13.62 -9.45 -6.40
C GLY A 84 13.21 -10.88 -6.78
N PRO A 85 12.36 -11.57 -5.99
CA PRO A 85 11.84 -12.91 -6.30
C PRO A 85 10.67 -12.90 -7.31
N TYR A 86 10.54 -11.84 -8.11
CA TYR A 86 9.33 -11.55 -8.89
C TYR A 86 9.58 -11.77 -10.38
N LYS A 87 8.64 -12.45 -11.05
CA LYS A 87 8.73 -12.73 -12.49
C LYS A 87 8.80 -11.40 -13.24
N LYS A 88 9.79 -11.28 -14.14
CA LYS A 88 9.74 -10.23 -15.15
C LYS A 88 8.49 -10.50 -15.98
N VAL A 89 7.58 -9.52 -16.02
CA VAL A 89 6.49 -9.55 -16.99
C VAL A 89 7.15 -9.28 -18.34
N ASP A 90 7.12 -10.28 -19.21
CA ASP A 90 7.72 -10.26 -20.56
C ASP A 90 7.08 -9.20 -21.46
#